data_AF-A0A0A8E5F8-F1
#
_entry.id   AF-A0A0A8E5F8-F1
#
_cell.length_a   1.000
_cell.length_b   1.000
_cell.length_c   1.000
_cell.angle_alpha   90.00
_cell.angle_beta   90.00
_cell.angle_gamma   90.00
#
_symmetry.space_group_name_H-M   'P 1'
#
loop_
_entity.id
_entity.type
_entity.pdbx_description
1 polymer ?
#
loop_
_entity_poly.entity_id
_entity_poly.type
_entity_poly.pdbx_seq_one_letter_code
_entity_poly.pdbx_strand_id
1 'polypeptide(L)' 'MDGYLKNAIPMMLRIERENKGLSAPAVAKALGIPYQNYWRIERGERKNLTISTLQKIVSIFGRNLDVNFI' A
#
# COMPACT_ATOMS: atom_id res chain seq x y z
N MET A 1 14.03 -16.83 3.62
CA MET A 1 13.70 -16.32 2.27
C MET A 1 12.22 -15.97 2.09
N ASP A 2 11.28 -16.70 2.70
CA ASP A 2 9.82 -16.53 2.48
C ASP A 2 9.20 -15.19 2.99
N GLY A 3 9.94 -14.42 3.80
CA GLY A 3 9.48 -13.15 4.37
C GLY A 3 9.63 -11.93 3.46
N TYR A 4 10.55 -11.96 2.48
CA TYR A 4 10.83 -10.79 1.64
C TYR A 4 9.69 -10.50 0.66
N LEU A 5 9.13 -11.54 0.02
CA LEU A 5 7.99 -11.38 -0.88
C LEU A 5 6.70 -10.98 -0.15
N LYS A 6 6.45 -11.58 1.04
CA LYS A 6 5.26 -11.27 1.85
C LYS A 6 5.17 -9.80 2.27
N ASN A 7 6.31 -9.12 2.37
CA ASN A 7 6.40 -7.73 2.77
C ASN A 7 6.70 -6.76 1.61
N ALA A 8 6.84 -7.25 0.39
CA ALA A 8 7.17 -6.41 -0.77
C ALA A 8 6.13 -5.31 -0.99
N ILE A 9 4.85 -5.67 -1.05
CA ILE A 9 3.76 -4.71 -1.22
C ILE A 9 3.71 -3.69 -0.07
N PRO A 10 3.65 -4.07 1.21
CA PRO A 10 3.75 -3.13 2.33
C PRO A 10 4.94 -2.17 2.24
N MET A 11 6.12 -2.68 1.87
CA MET A 11 7.34 -1.90 1.74
C MET A 11 7.25 -0.90 0.59
N MET A 12 6.77 -1.31 -0.58
CA MET A 12 6.57 -0.44 -1.75
C MET A 12 5.60 0.71 -1.43
N LEU A 13 4.50 0.41 -0.73
CA LEU A 13 3.52 1.42 -0.32
C LEU A 13 4.13 2.45 0.62
N ARG A 14 4.90 1.99 1.61
CA ARG A 14 5.59 2.86 2.56
C ARG A 14 6.60 3.76 1.87
N ILE A 15 7.46 3.19 1.02
CA ILE A 15 8.48 3.93 0.27
C ILE A 15 7.82 5.02 -0.58
N GLU A 16 6.75 4.71 -1.31
CA GLU A 16 6.11 5.73 -2.15
C GLU A 16 5.39 6.81 -1.35
N ARG A 17 4.79 6.46 -0.21
CA ARG A 17 4.25 7.47 0.70
C ARG A 17 5.36 8.42 1.19
N GLU A 18 6.49 7.88 1.63
CA GLU A 18 7.63 8.64 2.14
C GLU A 18 8.25 9.53 1.04
N ASN A 19 8.43 9.01 -0.18
CA ASN A 19 8.93 9.78 -1.33
C ASN A 19 8.03 10.97 -1.69
N LYS A 20 6.71 10.85 -1.47
CA LYS A 20 5.75 11.95 -1.69
C LYS A 20 5.59 12.90 -0.51
N GLY A 21 6.32 12.69 0.59
CA GLY A 21 6.19 13.50 1.81
C GLY A 21 4.81 13.38 2.47
N LEU A 22 4.08 12.29 2.22
CA LEU A 22 2.72 12.10 2.72
C LEU A 22 2.74 11.45 4.10
N SER A 23 1.87 11.93 5.00
CA SER A 23 1.63 11.28 6.28
C SER A 23 0.69 10.08 6.12
N ALA A 24 0.88 9.04 6.94
CA ALA A 24 -0.02 7.88 6.94
C ALA A 24 -1.51 8.26 7.15
N PRO A 25 -1.86 9.22 8.03
CA PRO A 25 -3.24 9.71 8.13
C PRO A 25 -3.77 10.37 6.86
N ALA A 26 -2.92 11.11 6.12
CA ALA A 26 -3.33 11.75 4.87
C ALA A 26 -3.68 10.71 3.80
N VAL A 27 -2.86 9.66 3.65
CA VAL A 27 -3.13 8.57 2.71
C VAL A 27 -4.38 7.79 3.13
N ALA A 28 -4.53 7.48 4.43
CA ALA A 28 -5.73 6.81 4.93
C ALA A 28 -7.02 7.60 4.65
N LYS A 29 -6.97 8.93 4.83
CA LYS A 29 -8.08 9.83 4.50
C LYS A 29 -8.40 9.81 3.00
N ALA A 30 -7.38 9.87 2.14
CA ALA A 30 -7.56 9.79 0.69
C ALA A 30 -8.13 8.43 0.23
N LEU A 31 -7.78 7.35 0.93
CA LEU A 31 -8.33 6.01 0.71
C LEU A 31 -9.76 5.81 1.25
N GLY A 32 -10.25 6.72 2.09
CA GLY A 32 -11.51 6.56 2.80
C GLY A 32 -11.48 5.39 3.80
N ILE A 33 -10.33 5.12 4.41
CA ILE A 33 -10.16 4.05 5.41
C ILE A 33 -9.67 4.61 6.76
N PRO A 34 -9.96 3.91 7.88
CA PRO A 34 -9.36 4.26 9.16
C PRO A 34 -7.82 4.24 9.09
N TYR A 35 -7.18 5.23 9.74
CA TYR A 35 -5.72 5.32 9.84
C TYR A 35 -5.06 4.01 10.32
N GLN A 36 -5.67 3.35 11.30
CA GLN A 36 -5.18 2.07 11.81
C GLN A 36 -5.15 1.00 10.72
N ASN A 37 -6.14 0.97 9.82
CA ASN A 37 -6.17 0.02 8.71
C ASN A 37 -5.03 0.28 7.73
N TYR A 38 -4.72 1.55 7.46
CA TYR A 38 -3.57 1.90 6.62
C TYR A 38 -2.25 1.46 7.25
N TRP A 39 -2.06 1.67 8.55
CA TRP A 39 -0.85 1.20 9.24
C TRP A 39 -0.68 -0.32 9.23
N ARG A 40 -1.78 -1.06 9.41
CA ARG A 40 -1.77 -2.52 9.31
C ARG A 40 -1.36 -3.00 7.93
N ILE A 41 -1.65 -2.22 6.89
CA ILE A 41 -1.19 -2.50 5.52
C ILE A 41 0.32 -2.30 5.43
N GLU A 42 0.85 -1.14 5.83
CA GLU A 42 2.30 -0.87 5.74
C GLU A 42 3.16 -1.78 6.63
N ARG A 43 2.61 -2.31 7.72
CA ARG A 43 3.28 -3.30 8.57
C ARG A 43 3.21 -4.74 8.04
N GLY A 44 2.47 -4.99 6.97
CA GLY A 44 2.23 -6.35 6.47
C GLY A 44 1.33 -7.20 7.37
N GLU A 45 0.65 -6.59 8.34
CA GLU A 45 -0.33 -7.25 9.20
C GLU A 45 -1.61 -7.59 8.42
N ARG A 46 -1.90 -6.84 7.34
CA ARG A 46 -2.96 -7.14 6.38
C ARG A 46 -2.38 -7.77 5.12
N LYS A 47 -2.47 -9.10 5.04
CA LYS A 47 -1.79 -9.91 4.01
C LYS A 47 -2.58 -10.07 2.69
N ASN A 48 -3.90 -9.91 2.73
CA ASN A 48 -4.77 -10.15 1.57
C ASN A 48 -5.38 -8.84 1.06
N LEU A 49 -4.56 -8.01 0.43
CA LEU A 49 -5.07 -6.85 -0.29
C LEU A 49 -5.68 -7.30 -1.61
N THR A 50 -6.91 -6.87 -1.87
CA THR A 50 -7.54 -7.10 -3.18
C THR A 50 -6.84 -6.26 -4.24
N ILE A 51 -6.87 -6.72 -5.50
CA ILE A 51 -6.40 -5.94 -6.66
C ILE A 51 -7.07 -4.55 -6.68
N SER A 52 -8.36 -4.48 -6.38
CA SER A 52 -9.11 -3.21 -6.30
C SER A 52 -8.60 -2.27 -5.20
N THR A 53 -8.11 -2.82 -4.08
CA THR A 53 -7.49 -2.02 -3.02
C THR A 53 -6.12 -1.51 -3.47
N LEU A 54 -5.31 -2.36 -4.09
CA LEU A 54 -4.01 -1.98 -4.63
C LEU A 54 -4.15 -0.86 -5.68
N GLN A 55 -5.10 -0.99 -6.61
CA GLN A 55 -5.41 0.04 -7.61
C GLN A 55 -5.75 1.40 -6.98
N LYS A 56 -6.59 1.43 -5.94
CA LYS A 56 -6.91 2.66 -5.22
C LYS A 56 -5.71 3.28 -4.51
N ILE A 57 -4.82 2.44 -3.97
CA ILE A 57 -3.63 2.93 -3.28
C ILE A 57 -2.64 3.54 -4.28
N VAL A 58 -2.33 2.83 -5.37
CA VAL A 58 -1.37 3.33 -6.36
C VAL A 58 -1.88 4.59 -7.09
N SER A 59 -3.20 4.73 -7.26
CA SER A 59 -3.78 5.93 -7.89
C SER A 59 -3.60 7.19 -7.04
N ILE A 60 -3.63 7.09 -5.70
CA ILE A 60 -3.29 8.22 -4.80
C ILE A 60 -1.85 8.68 -5.03
N PHE A 61 -0.97 7.76 -5.38
CA PHE A 61 0.42 8.07 -5.72
C PHE A 61 0.61 8.47 -7.18
N GLY A 62 -0.44 8.56 -8.00
CA GLY A 62 -0.34 8.87 -9.43
C GLY A 62 0.40 7.77 -10.21
N ARG A 63 0.27 6.52 -9.75
CA ARG A 63 0.87 5.32 -10.34
C ARG A 63 -0.23 4.40 -10.87
N ASN A 64 0.17 3.46 -11.72
CA ASN A 64 -0.70 2.39 -12.22
C ASN A 64 -0.30 1.05 -11.61
N LEU A 65 -1.27 0.15 -11.42
CA LEU A 65 -1.00 -1.22 -11.02
C LEU A 65 -0.83 -2.08 -12.28
N ASP A 66 0.35 -2.66 -12.45
CA ASP A 66 0.63 -3.64 -13.49
C ASP A 66 0.74 -5.03 -12.85
N VAL A 67 0.00 -6.01 -13.40
CA VAL A 67 -0.04 -7.39 -12.90
C VAL A 67 0.14 -8.32 -14.08
N ASN A 68 1.30 -8.99 -14.11
CA ASN A 68 1.62 -9.99 -15.12
C ASN A 68 1.89 -11.32 -14.41
N PHE A 69 1.31 -12.40 -14.93
CA PHE A 69 1.64 -13.76 -14.52
C PHE A 69 2.70 -14.28 -15.50
N ILE A 70 3.85 -14.68 -14.97
CA ILE A 70 4.96 -15.29 -15.71
C ILE A 70 5.03 -16.77 -15.34
#